data_AF-A0A7G5FEJ1-F1
#
_entry.id   AF-A0A7G5FEJ1-F1
#
_cell.length_a   1.000
_cell.length_b   1.000
_cell.length_c   1.000
_cell.angle_alpha   90.00
_cell.angle_beta   90.00
_cell.angle_gamma   90.00
#
_symmetry.space_group_name_H-M   'P 1'
#
loop_
_entity.id
_entity.type
_entity.pdbx_description
1 polymer ?
#
loop_
_entity_poly.entity_id
_entity_poly.type
_entity_poly.pdbx_seq_one_letter_code
_entity_poly.pdbx_strand_id
1 'polypeptide(L)'
;MNERSLGTAYDCLDQGRAMLFCAGGWVVYLILVSVADIINPGSIFSALTRFGSTTVFICAVLAFPSSMPAFLKVPTRITVGFALIGSAVLLSGVFNLMEHIPNIGQFTASFLFAQLLYAGGLFALSYCFLQHPLFPSWIAIALAIDATFWVAYYIITSQTGWNLFLEVLAWGPSMVVESCIAFYLAKVGLQLQKAPKTIL
;
A
#
# COMPACT_ATOMS: atom_id res chain seq x y z
N MET A 1 15.09 -28.98 -16.01
CA MET A 1 13.99 -28.80 -15.05
C MET A 1 14.64 -28.96 -13.68
N ASN A 2 15.22 -27.86 -13.19
CA ASN A 2 16.16 -27.89 -12.06
C ASN A 2 15.43 -27.48 -10.79
N GLU A 3 15.50 -28.31 -9.75
CA GLU A 3 15.69 -27.99 -8.33
C GLU A 3 15.21 -26.61 -7.80
N ARG A 4 14.10 -26.07 -8.29
CA ARG A 4 13.40 -24.92 -7.67
C ARG A 4 12.55 -25.47 -6.54
N SER A 5 13.29 -25.90 -5.53
CA SER A 5 12.93 -26.55 -4.28
C SER A 5 11.69 -25.96 -3.62
N LEU A 6 10.70 -26.84 -3.40
CA LEU A 6 10.06 -27.04 -2.09
C LEU A 6 9.61 -25.76 -1.37
N GLY A 7 8.70 -25.03 -2.00
CA GLY A 7 7.59 -24.48 -1.25
C GLY A 7 6.61 -25.63 -1.07
N THR A 8 6.54 -26.21 0.13
CA THR A 8 5.62 -27.32 0.41
C THR A 8 4.16 -26.83 0.29
N ALA A 9 3.18 -27.73 0.23
CA ALA A 9 1.78 -27.31 0.31
C ALA A 9 1.48 -26.41 1.53
N TYR A 10 2.29 -26.52 2.60
CA TYR A 10 2.23 -25.62 3.77
C TYR A 10 2.67 -24.19 3.43
N ASP A 11 3.72 -24.00 2.63
CA ASP A 11 4.14 -22.68 2.14
C ASP A 11 3.03 -22.02 1.33
N CYS A 12 2.29 -22.78 0.51
CA CYS A 12 1.13 -22.25 -0.23
C CYS A 12 -0.01 -21.85 0.70
N LEU A 13 -0.32 -22.66 1.72
CA LEU A 13 -1.37 -22.35 2.70
C LEU A 13 -1.05 -21.09 3.50
N ASP A 14 0.17 -20.97 4.00
CA ASP A 14 0.61 -19.82 4.80
C ASP A 14 0.76 -18.56 3.95
N GLN A 15 1.26 -18.69 2.71
CA GLN A 15 1.26 -17.60 1.73
C GLN A 15 -0.17 -17.14 1.42
N GLY A 16 -1.10 -18.08 1.25
CA GLY A 16 -2.51 -17.78 1.03
C GLY A 16 -3.14 -17.02 2.20
N ARG A 17 -2.87 -17.43 3.44
CA ARG A 17 -3.30 -16.72 4.66
C ARG A 17 -2.71 -15.32 4.76
N ALA A 18 -1.42 -15.18 4.49
CA ALA A 18 -0.75 -13.88 4.49
C ALA A 18 -1.36 -12.94 3.43
N MET A 19 -1.68 -13.44 2.23
CA MET A 19 -2.40 -12.66 1.21
C MET A 19 -3.79 -12.21 1.66
N LEU A 20 -4.56 -13.08 2.34
CA LEU A 20 -5.87 -12.69 2.90
C LEU A 20 -5.74 -11.63 3.98
N PHE A 21 -4.73 -11.73 4.85
CA PHE A 21 -4.45 -10.72 5.85
C PHE A 21 -4.06 -9.38 5.21
N CYS A 22 -3.18 -9.42 4.20
CA CYS A 22 -2.83 -8.23 3.41
C CYS A 22 -4.07 -7.60 2.78
N ALA A 23 -4.93 -8.40 2.14
CA ALA A 23 -6.18 -7.92 1.53
C ALA A 23 -7.11 -7.28 2.56
N GLY A 24 -7.32 -7.93 3.71
CA GLY A 24 -8.15 -7.40 4.79
C GLY A 24 -7.63 -6.08 5.34
N GLY A 25 -6.32 -5.99 5.59
CA GLY A 25 -5.68 -4.74 5.98
C GLY A 25 -5.83 -3.65 4.91
N TRP A 26 -5.64 -3.98 3.64
CA TRP A 26 -5.85 -3.05 2.52
C TRP A 26 -7.27 -2.48 2.47
N VAL A 27 -8.29 -3.32 2.64
CA VAL A 27 -9.70 -2.88 2.66
C VAL A 27 -9.97 -1.95 3.85
N VAL A 28 -9.51 -2.31 5.05
CA VAL A 28 -9.72 -1.48 6.24
C VAL A 28 -9.00 -0.14 6.09
N TYR A 29 -7.78 -0.14 5.52
CA TYR A 29 -7.06 1.08 5.16
C TYR A 29 -7.89 1.97 4.22
N LEU A 30 -8.42 1.41 3.13
CA LEU A 30 -9.23 2.15 2.14
C LEU A 30 -10.49 2.76 2.75
N ILE A 31 -11.17 2.04 3.65
CA ILE A 31 -12.32 2.56 4.39
C ILE A 31 -11.91 3.75 5.25
N LEU A 32 -10.84 3.61 6.04
CA LEU A 32 -10.39 4.66 6.96
C LEU A 32 -9.91 5.91 6.22
N VAL A 33 -9.16 5.77 5.12
CA VAL A 33 -8.73 6.94 4.32
C VAL A 33 -9.93 7.64 3.68
N SER A 34 -10.91 6.89 3.15
CA SER A 34 -12.14 7.47 2.60
C SER A 34 -12.94 8.24 3.66
N VAL A 35 -13.04 7.70 4.87
CA VAL A 35 -13.70 8.38 6.00
C VAL A 35 -12.95 9.66 6.36
N ALA A 36 -11.62 9.62 6.39
CA ALA A 36 -10.80 10.80 6.68
C ALA A 36 -10.96 11.92 5.63
N ASP A 37 -11.16 11.56 4.36
CA ASP A 37 -11.37 12.52 3.27
C ASP A 37 -12.79 13.12 3.27
N ILE A 38 -13.80 12.37 3.72
CA ILE A 38 -15.19 12.86 3.83
C ILE A 38 -15.36 13.81 5.03
N ILE A 39 -14.61 13.56 6.11
CA ILE A 39 -14.60 14.44 7.28
C ILE A 39 -13.81 15.70 6.95
N ASN A 40 -14.12 16.83 7.60
CA ASN A 40 -13.42 18.10 7.41
C ASN A 40 -11.89 17.88 7.32
N PRO A 41 -11.27 18.03 6.12
CA PRO A 41 -9.92 17.58 5.86
C PRO A 41 -8.87 18.27 6.74
N GLY A 42 -9.16 19.50 7.19
CA GLY A 42 -8.31 20.29 8.10
C GLY A 42 -8.57 20.05 9.59
N SER A 43 -9.36 19.05 9.97
CA SER A 43 -9.62 18.74 11.38
C SER A 43 -8.60 17.77 11.98
N ILE A 44 -8.36 17.89 13.28
CA ILE A 44 -7.55 16.92 14.06
C ILE A 44 -8.11 15.50 13.91
N PHE A 45 -9.44 15.36 13.84
CA PHE A 45 -10.10 14.06 13.64
C PHE A 45 -9.74 13.42 12.30
N SER A 46 -9.77 14.19 11.20
CA SER A 46 -9.29 13.73 9.88
C SER A 46 -7.84 13.26 9.96
N ALA A 47 -6.96 14.06 10.57
CA ALA A 47 -5.55 13.74 10.68
C ALA A 47 -5.28 12.46 11.52
N LEU A 48 -5.98 12.27 12.64
CA LEU A 48 -5.91 11.03 13.43
C LEU A 48 -6.46 9.82 12.67
N THR A 49 -7.51 10.01 11.86
CA THR A 49 -8.08 8.95 11.02
C THR A 49 -7.09 8.53 9.91
N ARG A 50 -6.38 9.48 9.29
CA ARG A 50 -5.28 9.20 8.33
C ARG A 50 -4.10 8.47 8.98
N PHE A 51 -3.80 8.80 10.23
CA PHE A 51 -2.79 8.06 10.99
C PHE A 51 -3.24 6.61 11.28
N GLY A 52 -4.49 6.44 11.69
CA GLY A 52 -5.10 5.12 11.89
C GLY A 52 -5.11 4.29 10.61
N SER A 53 -5.49 4.87 9.47
CA SER A 53 -5.46 4.20 8.18
C SER A 53 -4.04 3.75 7.82
N THR A 54 -3.06 4.64 7.98
CA THR A 54 -1.65 4.32 7.71
C THR A 54 -1.13 3.19 8.60
N THR A 55 -1.53 3.15 9.87
CA THR A 55 -1.17 2.05 10.77
C THR A 55 -1.68 0.71 10.25
N VAL A 56 -2.93 0.66 9.80
CA VAL A 56 -3.53 -0.53 9.20
C VAL A 56 -2.80 -0.92 7.89
N PHE A 57 -2.45 0.06 7.06
CA PHE A 57 -1.67 -0.15 5.84
C PHE A 57 -0.30 -0.77 6.15
N ILE A 58 0.43 -0.26 7.14
CA ILE A 58 1.72 -0.84 7.58
C ILE A 58 1.54 -2.29 8.00
N CYS A 59 0.51 -2.60 8.79
CA CYS A 59 0.23 -3.98 9.19
C CYS A 59 0.01 -4.89 7.97
N ALA A 60 -0.73 -4.41 6.95
CA ALA A 60 -0.91 -5.14 5.69
C ALA A 60 0.43 -5.34 4.96
N VAL A 61 1.24 -4.29 4.85
CA VAL A 61 2.54 -4.33 4.17
C VAL A 61 3.56 -5.19 4.92
N LEU A 62 3.50 -5.28 6.25
CA LEU A 62 4.38 -6.16 7.04
C LEU A 62 4.07 -7.65 6.83
N ALA A 63 2.83 -8.00 6.46
CA ALA A 63 2.48 -9.36 6.05
C ALA A 63 2.85 -9.65 4.58
N PHE A 64 3.18 -8.62 3.80
CA PHE A 64 3.48 -8.72 2.38
C PHE A 64 4.68 -9.63 2.05
N PRO A 65 5.81 -9.63 2.82
CA PRO A 65 6.90 -10.59 2.66
C PRO A 65 6.49 -12.06 2.68
N SER A 66 5.56 -12.41 3.56
CA SER A 66 5.04 -13.78 3.67
C SER A 66 3.99 -14.09 2.59
N SER A 67 3.43 -13.07 1.95
CA SER A 67 2.46 -13.21 0.86
C SER A 67 3.10 -13.44 -0.51
N MET A 68 4.42 -13.22 -0.64
CA MET A 68 5.14 -13.28 -1.92
C MET A 68 6.08 -14.49 -1.99
N PRO A 69 6.27 -15.09 -3.18
CA PRO A 69 7.18 -16.21 -3.36
C PRO A 69 8.65 -15.77 -3.17
N ALA A 70 9.51 -16.73 -2.82
CA ALA A 70 10.89 -16.44 -2.40
C ALA A 70 11.74 -15.69 -3.43
N PHE A 71 11.49 -15.87 -4.72
CA PHE A 71 12.22 -15.16 -5.78
C PHE A 71 11.88 -13.66 -5.86
N LEU A 72 10.80 -13.20 -5.21
CA LEU A 72 10.40 -11.80 -5.11
C LEU A 72 10.80 -11.15 -3.77
N LYS A 73 11.63 -11.80 -2.96
CA LYS A 73 12.04 -11.29 -1.63
C LYS A 73 12.67 -9.89 -1.68
N VAL A 74 13.51 -9.61 -2.67
CA VAL A 74 14.20 -8.32 -2.80
C VAL A 74 13.20 -7.17 -3.07
N PRO A 75 12.40 -7.19 -4.16
CA PRO A 75 11.42 -6.12 -4.42
C PRO A 75 10.37 -6.00 -3.29
N THR A 76 10.02 -7.12 -2.66
CA THR A 76 9.11 -7.11 -1.49
C THR A 76 9.72 -6.35 -0.30
N ARG A 77 11.00 -6.57 0.03
CA ARG A 77 11.69 -5.82 1.09
C ARG A 77 11.81 -4.33 0.77
N ILE A 78 12.00 -3.97 -0.50
CA ILE A 78 12.01 -2.57 -0.93
C ILE A 78 10.65 -1.92 -0.67
N THR A 79 9.56 -2.59 -1.05
CA THR A 79 8.18 -2.13 -0.79
C THR A 79 7.96 -1.87 0.71
N VAL A 80 8.34 -2.83 1.56
CA VAL A 80 8.23 -2.69 3.02
C VAL A 80 9.11 -1.56 3.55
N GLY A 81 10.34 -1.42 3.05
CA GLY A 81 11.27 -0.37 3.46
C GLY A 81 10.69 1.03 3.20
N PHE A 82 10.17 1.28 1.99
CA PHE A 82 9.50 2.54 1.67
C PHE A 82 8.29 2.81 2.56
N ALA A 83 7.45 1.79 2.81
CA ALA A 83 6.30 1.92 3.71
C ALA A 83 6.72 2.28 5.14
N LEU A 84 7.75 1.66 5.69
CA LEU A 84 8.25 1.96 7.03
C LEU A 84 8.85 3.38 7.12
N ILE A 85 9.63 3.80 6.12
CA ILE A 85 10.20 5.15 6.09
C ILE A 85 9.10 6.21 5.99
N GLY A 86 8.12 6.03 5.08
CA GLY A 86 6.97 6.93 4.96
C GLY A 86 6.14 7.00 6.24
N SER A 87 6.02 5.88 6.95
CA SER A 87 5.31 5.83 8.23
C SER A 87 6.02 6.58 9.35
N ALA A 88 7.36 6.51 9.39
CA ALA A 88 8.16 7.28 10.33
C ALA A 88 8.04 8.79 10.08
N VAL A 89 8.01 9.21 8.81
CA VAL A 89 7.73 10.60 8.40
C VAL A 89 6.35 11.03 8.88
N LEU A 90 5.32 10.21 8.65
CA LEU A 90 3.95 10.54 9.05
C LEU A 90 3.82 10.64 10.58
N LEU A 91 4.46 9.72 11.32
CA LEU A 91 4.47 9.74 12.77
C LEU A 91 5.08 11.05 13.31
N SER A 92 6.16 11.54 12.69
CA SER A 92 6.71 12.86 13.02
C SER A 92 5.68 13.98 12.78
N GLY A 93 4.91 13.92 11.70
CA GLY A 93 3.84 14.88 11.44
C GLY A 93 2.72 14.83 12.48
N VAL A 94 2.40 13.64 13.01
CA VAL A 94 1.42 13.47 14.09
C VAL A 94 1.91 14.08 15.40
N PHE A 95 3.20 13.96 15.74
CA PHE A 95 3.72 14.64 16.93
C PHE A 95 3.54 16.16 16.86
N ASN A 96 3.78 16.76 15.68
CA ASN A 96 3.54 18.20 15.45
C ASN A 96 2.06 18.58 15.54
N LEU A 97 1.16 17.65 15.22
CA LEU A 97 -0.29 17.85 15.37
C LEU A 97 -0.72 17.81 16.84
N MET A 98 -0.04 17.01 17.67
CA MET A 98 -0.36 16.79 19.09
C MET A 98 0.32 17.82 20.03
N GLU A 99 1.05 18.79 19.49
CA GLU A 99 1.62 19.89 20.26
C GLU A 99 0.53 20.77 20.90
N HIS A 100 0.92 21.57 21.90
CA HIS A 100 0.00 22.47 22.61
C HIS A 100 -0.75 23.43 21.67
N ILE A 101 -0.12 23.81 20.56
CA ILE A 101 -0.74 24.53 19.44
C ILE A 101 -0.64 23.62 18.21
N PRO A 102 -1.74 22.99 17.75
CA PRO A 102 -1.69 22.04 16.64
C PRO A 102 -1.18 22.65 15.34
N ASN A 103 -0.11 22.07 14.77
CA ASN A 103 0.46 22.53 13.51
C ASN A 103 -0.04 21.68 12.32
N ILE A 104 -1.24 22.00 11.83
CA ILE A 104 -1.86 21.29 10.70
C ILE A 104 -1.02 21.40 9.43
N GLY A 105 -0.37 22.54 9.18
CA GLY A 105 0.44 22.76 7.98
C GLY A 105 1.64 21.81 7.91
N GLN A 106 2.36 21.62 9.03
CA GLN A 106 3.45 20.66 9.10
C GLN A 106 2.97 19.21 8.94
N PHE A 107 1.83 18.86 9.55
CA PHE A 107 1.23 17.53 9.35
C PHE A 107 0.93 17.27 7.87
N THR A 108 0.30 18.22 7.17
CA THR A 108 -0.01 18.10 5.74
C THR A 108 1.24 17.93 4.89
N ALA A 109 2.31 18.68 5.18
CA ALA A 109 3.59 18.53 4.48
C ALA A 109 4.22 17.15 4.70
N SER A 110 4.25 16.66 5.95
CA SER A 110 4.71 15.30 6.27
C SER A 110 3.86 14.22 5.59
N PHE A 111 2.53 14.41 5.54
CA PHE A 111 1.62 13.49 4.86
C PHE A 111 1.91 13.42 3.35
N LEU A 112 2.05 14.57 2.66
CA LEU A 112 2.39 14.60 1.24
C LEU A 112 3.75 13.94 0.95
N PHE A 113 4.74 14.18 1.81
CA PHE A 113 6.05 13.54 1.67
C PHE A 113 5.99 12.03 1.92
N ALA A 114 5.17 11.57 2.87
CA ALA A 114 4.93 10.15 3.09
C ALA A 114 4.27 9.48 1.87
N GLN A 115 3.29 10.14 1.23
CA GLN A 115 2.66 9.62 0.01
C GLN A 115 3.66 9.46 -1.15
N LEU A 116 4.63 10.38 -1.29
CA LEU A 116 5.71 10.25 -2.26
C LEU A 116 6.56 8.99 -1.99
N LEU A 117 6.89 8.72 -0.72
CA LEU A 117 7.63 7.52 -0.34
C LEU A 117 6.82 6.24 -0.62
N TYR A 118 5.51 6.26 -0.35
CA TYR A 118 4.62 5.15 -0.68
C TYR A 118 4.55 4.89 -2.19
N ALA A 119 4.47 5.94 -3.02
CA ALA A 119 4.55 5.82 -4.47
C ALA A 119 5.87 5.17 -4.93
N GLY A 120 6.99 5.51 -4.28
CA GLY A 120 8.26 4.80 -4.49
C GLY A 120 8.17 3.30 -4.21
N GLY A 121 7.50 2.91 -3.13
CA GLY A 121 7.23 1.52 -2.78
C GLY A 121 6.29 0.82 -3.78
N LEU A 122 5.32 1.53 -4.35
CA LEU A 122 4.39 0.99 -5.34
C LEU A 122 5.11 0.53 -6.62
N PHE A 123 6.22 1.15 -7.05
CA PHE A 123 6.99 0.63 -8.19
C PHE A 123 7.58 -0.76 -7.92
N ALA A 124 8.09 -1.01 -6.72
CA ALA A 124 8.61 -2.31 -6.33
C ALA A 124 7.48 -3.34 -6.19
N LEU A 125 6.33 -2.93 -5.65
CA LEU A 125 5.11 -3.75 -5.57
C LEU A 125 4.58 -4.11 -6.97
N SER A 126 4.63 -3.18 -7.91
CA SER A 126 4.23 -3.38 -9.31
C SER A 126 5.08 -4.49 -9.93
N TYR A 127 6.40 -4.43 -9.72
CA TYR A 127 7.30 -5.47 -10.18
C TYR A 127 6.97 -6.84 -9.56
N CYS A 128 6.64 -6.89 -8.27
CA CYS A 128 6.20 -8.13 -7.64
C CYS A 128 4.96 -8.71 -8.34
N PHE A 129 3.94 -7.91 -8.61
CA PHE A 129 2.71 -8.38 -9.28
C PHE A 129 2.93 -8.74 -10.75
N LEU A 130 3.84 -8.06 -11.43
CA LEU A 130 4.19 -8.38 -12.82
C LEU A 130 4.83 -9.78 -12.93
N GLN A 131 5.65 -10.14 -11.95
CA GLN A 131 6.40 -11.40 -11.94
C GLN A 131 5.67 -12.53 -11.21
N HIS A 132 4.60 -12.23 -10.48
CA HIS A 132 3.84 -13.25 -9.75
C HIS A 132 2.90 -14.02 -10.71
N PRO A 133 2.99 -15.35 -10.79
CA PRO A 133 2.31 -16.14 -11.83
C PRO A 133 0.77 -16.10 -11.76
N LEU A 134 0.21 -15.77 -10.59
CA LEU A 134 -1.23 -15.73 -10.33
C LEU A 134 -1.86 -14.32 -10.46
N PHE A 135 -1.04 -13.26 -10.60
CA PHE A 135 -1.55 -11.90 -10.77
C PHE A 135 -1.61 -11.54 -12.26
N PRO A 136 -2.65 -10.81 -12.71
CA PRO A 136 -2.71 -10.35 -14.09
C PRO A 136 -1.77 -9.16 -14.30
N SER A 137 -1.03 -9.13 -15.41
CA SER A 137 -0.02 -8.08 -15.65
C SER A 137 -0.59 -6.66 -15.71
N TRP A 138 -1.88 -6.50 -16.05
CA TRP A 138 -2.51 -5.17 -16.08
C TRP A 138 -2.57 -4.52 -14.70
N ILE A 139 -2.66 -5.29 -13.60
CA ILE A 139 -2.70 -4.72 -12.25
C ILE A 139 -1.36 -4.09 -11.89
N ALA A 140 -0.25 -4.70 -12.34
CA ALA A 140 1.08 -4.16 -12.16
C ALA A 140 1.25 -2.84 -12.93
N ILE A 141 0.77 -2.79 -14.18
CA ILE A 141 0.79 -1.57 -15.00
C ILE A 141 -0.04 -0.48 -14.33
N ALA A 142 -1.26 -0.81 -13.89
CA ALA A 142 -2.14 0.13 -13.20
C ALA A 142 -1.49 0.70 -11.94
N LEU A 143 -0.79 -0.13 -11.17
CA LEU A 143 -0.05 0.29 -9.98
C LEU A 143 1.13 1.22 -10.30
N ALA A 144 1.85 0.97 -11.39
CA ALA A 144 2.94 1.84 -11.81
C ALA A 144 2.43 3.20 -12.31
N ILE A 145 1.29 3.22 -13.00
CA ILE A 145 0.61 4.46 -13.40
C ILE A 145 0.15 5.22 -12.16
N ASP A 146 -0.46 4.52 -11.20
CA ASP A 146 -0.91 5.11 -9.94
C ASP A 146 0.24 5.79 -9.17
N ALA A 147 1.35 5.08 -9.00
CA ALA A 147 2.57 5.62 -8.41
C ALA A 147 3.06 6.88 -9.15
N THR A 148 2.97 6.88 -10.49
CA THR A 148 3.37 8.02 -11.32
C THR A 148 2.47 9.23 -11.08
N PHE A 149 1.16 9.05 -10.92
CA PHE A 149 0.24 10.13 -10.60
C PHE A 149 0.51 10.73 -9.23
N TRP A 150 0.82 9.92 -8.22
CA TRP A 150 1.22 10.40 -6.91
C TRP A 150 2.52 11.22 -6.93
N VAL A 151 3.53 10.75 -7.67
CA VAL A 151 4.79 11.51 -7.87
C VAL A 151 4.52 12.85 -8.55
N ALA A 152 3.73 12.84 -9.64
CA ALA A 152 3.39 14.07 -10.37
C ALA A 152 2.60 15.06 -9.49
N TYR A 153 1.63 14.56 -8.72
CA TYR A 153 0.84 15.35 -7.79
C TYR A 153 1.72 16.01 -6.73
N TYR A 154 2.68 15.28 -6.14
CA TYR A 154 3.63 15.85 -5.17
C TYR A 154 4.50 16.96 -5.77
N ILE A 155 5.11 16.72 -6.94
CA ILE A 155 5.99 17.70 -7.61
C ILE A 155 5.22 18.99 -7.91
N ILE A 156 3.98 18.87 -8.39
CA ILE A 156 3.21 20.05 -8.81
C ILE A 156 2.66 20.80 -7.60
N THR A 157 2.16 20.09 -6.58
CA THR A 157 1.69 20.72 -5.34
C THR A 157 2.82 21.48 -4.63
N SER A 158 4.06 20.98 -4.69
CA SER A 158 5.22 21.65 -4.09
C SER A 158 5.74 22.86 -4.89
N GLN A 159 5.44 22.98 -6.18
CA GLN A 159 5.96 24.04 -7.06
C GLN A 159 4.94 25.15 -7.34
N THR A 160 3.67 24.82 -7.57
CA THR A 160 2.67 25.77 -8.10
C THR A 160 1.49 26.04 -7.18
N GLY A 161 1.43 25.36 -6.03
CA GLY A 161 0.22 25.30 -5.21
C GLY A 161 -0.82 24.31 -5.76
N TRP A 162 -2.04 24.37 -5.22
CA TRP A 162 -3.09 23.35 -5.39
C TRP A 162 -3.50 23.17 -6.86
N ASN A 163 -3.44 21.92 -7.37
CA ASN A 163 -3.84 21.58 -8.73
C ASN A 163 -4.91 20.48 -8.71
N LEU A 164 -6.18 20.91 -8.72
CA LEU A 164 -7.36 20.06 -8.62
C LEU A 164 -7.39 18.95 -9.69
N PHE A 165 -6.89 19.21 -10.90
CA PHE A 165 -6.87 18.21 -11.97
C PHE A 165 -5.98 17.02 -11.62
N LEU A 166 -4.78 17.28 -11.09
CA LEU A 166 -3.85 16.21 -10.68
C LEU A 166 -4.23 15.56 -9.37
N GLU A 167 -4.89 16.29 -8.47
CA GLU A 167 -5.48 15.72 -7.28
C GLU A 167 -6.54 14.67 -7.63
N VAL A 168 -7.45 14.98 -8.56
CA VAL A 168 -8.45 14.01 -9.04
C VAL A 168 -7.79 12.79 -9.70
N LEU A 169 -6.72 12.99 -10.48
CA LEU A 169 -5.98 11.90 -11.11
C LEU A 169 -5.14 11.07 -10.13
N ALA A 170 -4.67 11.66 -9.04
CA ALA A 170 -3.97 10.93 -8.00
C ALA A 170 -4.94 10.15 -7.13
N TRP A 171 -6.06 10.73 -6.70
CA TRP A 171 -6.96 10.06 -5.75
C TRP A 171 -7.97 9.13 -6.41
N GLY A 172 -8.61 9.55 -7.51
CA GLY A 172 -9.70 8.79 -8.13
C GLY A 172 -9.25 7.44 -8.70
N PRO A 173 -8.30 7.43 -9.65
CA PRO A 173 -7.67 6.22 -10.16
C PRO A 173 -7.04 5.36 -9.05
N SER A 174 -6.37 5.95 -8.06
CA SER A 174 -5.71 5.21 -6.98
C SER A 174 -6.69 4.36 -6.20
N MET A 175 -7.85 4.91 -5.80
CA MET A 175 -8.87 4.16 -5.08
C MET A 175 -9.37 2.93 -5.87
N VAL A 176 -9.49 3.04 -7.19
CA VAL A 176 -9.89 1.94 -8.07
C VAL A 176 -8.79 0.88 -8.16
N VAL A 177 -7.55 1.31 -8.35
CA VAL A 177 -6.39 0.43 -8.44
C VAL A 177 -6.19 -0.32 -7.13
N GLU A 178 -6.21 0.37 -6.00
CA GLU A 178 -6.05 -0.21 -4.67
C GLU A 178 -7.18 -1.18 -4.30
N SER A 179 -8.42 -0.87 -4.67
CA SER A 179 -9.53 -1.82 -4.52
C SER A 179 -9.31 -3.10 -5.32
N CYS A 180 -8.73 -2.98 -6.53
CA CYS A 180 -8.35 -4.12 -7.33
C CYS A 180 -7.21 -4.93 -6.68
N ILE A 181 -6.22 -4.27 -6.07
CA ILE A 181 -5.15 -4.96 -5.33
C ILE A 181 -5.76 -5.83 -4.22
N ALA A 182 -6.62 -5.25 -3.39
CA ALA A 182 -7.28 -5.96 -2.31
C ALA A 182 -8.07 -7.17 -2.82
N PHE A 183 -8.83 -6.99 -3.90
CA PHE A 183 -9.59 -8.08 -4.52
C PHE A 183 -8.68 -9.20 -5.06
N TYR A 184 -7.61 -8.86 -5.78
CA TYR A 184 -6.71 -9.87 -6.35
C TYR A 184 -5.86 -10.56 -5.28
N LEU A 185 -5.43 -9.86 -4.24
CA LEU A 185 -4.81 -10.49 -3.07
C LEU A 185 -5.76 -11.50 -2.43
N ALA A 186 -7.04 -11.13 -2.25
CA ALA A 186 -8.04 -12.05 -1.70
C ALA A 186 -8.26 -13.26 -2.61
N LYS A 187 -8.44 -13.03 -3.92
CA LYS A 187 -8.65 -14.08 -4.92
C LYS A 187 -7.48 -15.06 -4.95
N VAL A 188 -6.24 -14.56 -5.06
CA VAL A 188 -5.04 -15.41 -5.11
C VAL A 188 -4.84 -16.12 -3.77
N GLY A 189 -5.08 -15.43 -2.64
CA GLY A 189 -5.02 -16.04 -1.31
C GLY A 189 -5.98 -17.22 -1.15
N LEU A 190 -7.23 -17.08 -1.61
CA LEU A 190 -8.22 -18.16 -1.61
C LEU A 190 -7.84 -19.30 -2.57
N GLN A 191 -7.21 -19.00 -3.71
CA GLN A 191 -6.73 -20.02 -4.64
C GLN A 191 -5.61 -20.85 -4.02
N LEU A 192 -4.63 -20.19 -3.39
CA LEU A 192 -3.52 -20.86 -2.70
C LEU A 192 -4.00 -21.70 -1.51
N GLN A 193 -5.06 -21.29 -0.82
CA GLN A 193 -5.66 -22.08 0.26
C GLN A 193 -6.35 -23.37 -0.22
N LYS A 194 -6.78 -23.40 -1.48
CA LYS A 194 -7.42 -24.56 -2.11
C LYS A 194 -6.43 -25.47 -2.84
N ALA A 195 -5.15 -25.09 -2.91
CA ALA A 195 -4.13 -25.92 -3.53
C ALA A 195 -4.09 -27.28 -2.81
N PRO A 196 -4.11 -28.40 -3.56
CA PRO A 196 -4.15 -29.72 -2.95
C PRO A 196 -2.95 -29.88 -2.02
N LYS A 197 -3.20 -30.34 -0.79
CA LYS A 197 -2.14 -30.84 0.07
C LYS A 197 -1.50 -32.00 -0.68
N THR A 198 -0.33 -31.80 -1.27
CA THR A 198 0.47 -32.92 -1.76
C THR A 198 0.80 -33.74 -0.51
N ILE A 199 0.12 -34.88 -0.37
CA ILE A 199 0.37 -35.84 0.70
C ILE A 199 1.79 -36.36 0.43
N LEU A 200 2.73 -35.94 1.28
CA LEU A 200 4.07 -36.51 1.36
C LEU A 200 3.99 -37.91 1.98
#